data_AF-A0A8H5X3U5-F1
#
_entry.id   AF-A0A8H5X3U5-F1
#
_cell.length_a   1.000
_cell.length_b   1.000
_cell.length_c   1.000
_cell.angle_alpha   90.00
_cell.angle_beta   90.00
_cell.angle_gamma   90.00
#
_symmetry.space_group_name_H-M   'P 1'
#
loop_
_entity.id
_entity.type
_entity.pdbx_description
1 polymer ?
#
loop_
_entity_poly.entity_id
_entity_poly.type
_entity_poly.pdbx_seq_one_letter_code
_entity_poly.pdbx_strand_id
1 'polypeptide(L)'
;MTSPPWISLSKEMQASIRKELQYIFFEETALYLRSGNEYAVGWEIAIYIDAHTVQDMDLGYIGRYLYRAWLQLHNGRPPFQRGGFFAKPLRISKKLNGSLDKLSSFHGDLTRTLSVHLDDLVHFEQGRDHSTIAPQPVKSSIQSFKDQGYLMRPLFSAIYMIVDDQSLAGYTQTHHVPARENEDWMALRSQFRANQVSGHTVLLYRTGDDAHLSSPITFLPLFDAGLALNVNREDYQDEEEPKVVRVKINDAILFIWDLLITELNYNKGNNELTENLRQEQDIYCQAWVNKVIEHAQEVGIDTNGYSWQAIRRALARMNSEAFDEDQIDPYWETMIWWKCVG
;
A
#
# COMPACT_ATOMS: atom_id res chain seq x y z
N MET A 1 8.44 24.63 -29.66
CA MET A 1 9.28 25.41 -28.73
C MET A 1 10.23 24.42 -28.08
N THR A 2 11.54 24.67 -28.12
CA THR A 2 12.54 23.82 -27.44
C THR A 2 12.45 24.05 -25.94
N SER A 3 12.24 22.98 -25.18
CA SER A 3 12.18 23.03 -23.72
C SER A 3 13.47 23.56 -23.13
N PRO A 4 13.41 24.37 -22.06
CA PRO A 4 14.61 24.92 -21.45
C PRO A 4 15.51 23.79 -20.94
N PRO A 5 16.83 23.85 -21.18
CA PRO A 5 17.76 22.88 -20.62
C PRO A 5 17.78 22.98 -19.09
N TRP A 6 17.94 21.86 -18.38
CA TRP A 6 17.95 21.78 -16.91
C TRP A 6 18.79 22.88 -16.24
N ILE A 7 19.98 23.15 -16.81
CA ILE A 7 20.96 24.13 -16.29
C ILE A 7 20.42 25.57 -16.32
N SER A 8 19.46 25.86 -17.19
CA SER A 8 18.83 27.19 -17.30
C SER A 8 17.73 27.46 -16.27
N LEU A 9 17.29 26.43 -15.54
CA LEU A 9 16.27 26.57 -14.51
C LEU A 9 16.84 27.22 -13.24
N SER A 10 16.00 27.96 -12.51
CA SER A 10 16.38 28.52 -11.21
C SER A 10 16.71 27.41 -10.21
N LYS A 11 17.54 27.70 -9.20
CA LYS A 11 17.87 26.73 -8.15
C LYS A 11 16.64 26.23 -7.40
N GLU A 12 15.66 27.11 -7.18
CA GLU A 12 14.37 26.76 -6.56
C GLU A 12 13.57 25.80 -7.43
N MET A 13 13.49 26.05 -8.74
CA MET A 13 12.81 25.16 -9.68
C MET A 13 13.50 23.79 -9.75
N GLN A 14 14.84 23.76 -9.81
CA GLN A 14 15.61 22.50 -9.79
C GLN A 14 15.36 21.72 -8.50
N ALA A 15 15.29 22.39 -7.34
CA ALA A 15 14.98 21.75 -6.07
C ALA A 15 13.54 21.21 -6.02
N SER A 16 12.58 21.96 -6.55
CA SER A 16 11.19 21.54 -6.63
C SER A 16 11.03 20.32 -7.54
N ILE A 17 11.65 20.32 -8.73
CA ILE A 17 11.61 19.18 -9.67
C ILE A 17 12.24 17.93 -9.04
N ARG A 18 13.38 18.08 -8.35
CA ARG A 18 14.01 16.97 -7.62
C ARG A 18 13.06 16.36 -6.59
N LYS A 19 12.33 17.19 -5.86
CA LYS A 19 11.34 16.74 -4.87
C LYS A 19 10.18 16.00 -5.55
N GLU A 20 9.68 16.48 -6.69
CA GLU A 20 8.65 15.76 -7.46
C GLU A 20 9.14 14.42 -8.01
N LEU A 21 10.37 14.35 -8.51
CA LEU A 21 10.99 13.10 -8.94
C LEU A 21 11.09 12.10 -7.78
N GLN A 22 11.41 12.56 -6.57
CA GLN A 22 11.39 11.69 -5.38
C GLN A 22 9.99 11.12 -5.15
N TYR A 23 8.93 11.94 -5.18
CA TYR A 23 7.57 11.43 -5.02
C TYR A 23 7.18 10.43 -6.11
N ILE A 24 7.52 10.72 -7.38
CA ILE A 24 7.30 9.80 -8.50
C ILE A 24 8.00 8.46 -8.27
N PHE A 25 9.23 8.46 -7.74
CA PHE A 25 9.95 7.22 -7.41
C PHE A 25 9.17 6.34 -6.42
N PHE A 26 8.64 6.92 -5.33
CA PHE A 26 7.85 6.15 -4.36
C PHE A 26 6.51 5.70 -4.95
N GLU A 27 5.84 6.56 -5.72
CA GLU A 27 4.58 6.23 -6.40
C GLU A 27 4.75 5.01 -7.33
N GLU A 28 5.75 5.05 -8.20
CA GLU A 28 6.05 3.98 -9.16
C GLU A 28 6.55 2.69 -8.48
N THR A 29 7.36 2.81 -7.42
CA THR A 29 7.82 1.65 -6.63
C THR A 29 6.64 0.89 -6.04
N ALA A 30 5.63 1.60 -5.54
CA ALA A 30 4.48 0.95 -4.96
C ALA A 30 3.58 0.28 -6.00
N LEU A 31 3.42 0.88 -7.19
CA LEU A 31 2.71 0.26 -8.29
C LEU A 31 3.36 -1.05 -8.69
N TYR A 32 4.70 -1.03 -8.76
CA TYR A 32 5.46 -2.23 -9.01
C TYR A 32 5.18 -3.29 -7.95
N LEU A 33 5.28 -2.95 -6.65
CA LEU A 33 4.99 -3.88 -5.56
C LEU A 33 3.54 -4.40 -5.58
N ARG A 34 2.58 -3.58 -6.02
CA ARG A 34 1.19 -4.01 -6.23
C ARG A 34 1.06 -5.05 -7.35
N SER A 35 1.83 -4.87 -8.44
CA SER A 35 1.83 -5.79 -9.60
C SER A 35 2.76 -6.99 -9.44
N GLY A 36 3.68 -6.94 -8.47
CA GLY A 36 4.70 -7.95 -8.22
C GLY A 36 4.15 -9.24 -7.60
N ASN A 37 4.91 -10.31 -7.78
CA ASN A 37 4.56 -11.69 -7.41
C ASN A 37 4.06 -11.86 -5.95
N GLU A 38 3.22 -12.88 -5.77
CA GLU A 38 2.45 -13.21 -4.56
C GLU A 38 3.30 -13.42 -3.28
N TYR A 39 4.61 -13.61 -3.39
CA TYR A 39 5.47 -14.12 -2.30
C TYR A 39 6.58 -13.18 -1.81
N ALA A 40 6.56 -11.88 -2.13
CA ALA A 40 7.56 -10.95 -1.60
C ALA A 40 7.33 -10.69 -0.10
N VAL A 41 8.19 -11.21 0.77
CA VAL A 41 8.00 -11.28 2.24
C VAL A 41 8.39 -9.98 2.97
N GLY A 42 7.41 -9.16 3.33
CA GLY A 42 7.63 -7.92 4.09
C GLY A 42 6.32 -7.36 4.63
N TRP A 43 5.51 -8.23 5.23
CA TRP A 43 4.10 -7.96 5.48
C TRP A 43 3.88 -7.44 6.89
N GLU A 44 3.19 -6.32 7.00
CA GLU A 44 2.78 -5.74 8.29
C GLU A 44 1.47 -6.39 8.78
N ILE A 45 0.47 -6.56 7.90
CA ILE A 45 -0.77 -7.34 8.18
C ILE A 45 -1.27 -8.12 6.96
N ALA A 46 -2.15 -9.10 7.19
CA ALA A 46 -2.93 -9.76 6.14
C ALA A 46 -4.28 -9.06 5.92
N ILE A 47 -4.72 -8.98 4.66
CA ILE A 47 -6.09 -8.58 4.30
C ILE A 47 -6.74 -9.71 3.53
N TYR A 48 -7.66 -10.40 4.17
CA TYR A 48 -8.42 -11.49 3.58
C TYR A 48 -9.62 -10.94 2.82
N ILE A 49 -9.75 -11.35 1.56
CA ILE A 49 -10.84 -10.88 0.72
C ILE A 49 -11.65 -12.08 0.27
N ASP A 50 -12.94 -12.05 0.60
CA ASP A 50 -13.89 -13.04 0.14
C ASP A 50 -14.18 -12.84 -1.35
N ALA A 51 -13.48 -13.61 -2.19
CA ALA A 51 -13.58 -13.53 -3.64
C ALA A 51 -14.94 -14.00 -4.21
N HIS A 52 -15.85 -14.51 -3.38
CA HIS A 52 -17.21 -14.90 -3.81
C HIS A 52 -18.19 -13.76 -3.69
N THR A 53 -17.91 -12.81 -2.81
CA THR A 53 -18.81 -11.71 -2.47
C THR A 53 -18.28 -10.38 -2.97
N VAL A 54 -16.96 -10.23 -3.06
CA VAL A 54 -16.27 -9.05 -3.58
C VAL A 54 -15.85 -9.26 -5.04
N GLN A 55 -16.35 -8.43 -5.96
CA GLN A 55 -15.98 -8.52 -7.37
C GLN A 55 -14.54 -8.04 -7.62
N ASP A 56 -13.92 -8.51 -8.71
CA ASP A 56 -12.56 -8.08 -9.11
C ASP A 56 -12.42 -6.56 -9.27
N MET A 57 -13.49 -5.88 -9.67
CA MET A 57 -13.50 -4.42 -9.79
C MET A 57 -13.41 -3.75 -8.42
N ASP A 58 -14.19 -4.22 -7.45
CA ASP A 58 -14.26 -3.71 -6.07
C ASP A 58 -12.93 -3.97 -5.33
N LEU A 59 -12.33 -5.13 -5.58
CA LEU A 59 -10.96 -5.47 -5.17
C LEU A 59 -9.94 -4.42 -5.62
N GLY A 60 -10.00 -4.00 -6.88
CA GLY A 60 -9.13 -2.95 -7.41
C GLY A 60 -9.34 -1.60 -6.71
N TYR A 61 -10.57 -1.25 -6.30
CA TYR A 61 -10.86 -0.01 -5.58
C TYR A 61 -10.37 -0.04 -4.14
N ILE A 62 -10.63 -1.13 -3.40
CA ILE A 62 -10.17 -1.30 -2.02
C ILE A 62 -8.64 -1.29 -1.95
N GLY A 63 -7.98 -2.01 -2.86
CA GLY A 63 -6.52 -2.00 -2.95
C GLY A 63 -5.94 -0.60 -3.23
N ARG A 64 -6.57 0.18 -4.12
CA ARG A 64 -6.19 1.58 -4.39
C ARG A 64 -6.39 2.47 -3.15
N TYR A 65 -7.49 2.30 -2.45
CA TYR A 65 -7.80 3.08 -1.27
C TYR A 65 -6.79 2.86 -0.14
N LEU A 66 -6.52 1.60 0.20
CA LEU A 66 -5.52 1.21 1.20
C LEU A 66 -4.14 1.77 0.85
N TYR A 67 -3.77 1.72 -0.42
CA TYR A 67 -2.53 2.26 -0.90
C TYR A 67 -2.42 3.78 -0.70
N ARG A 68 -3.45 4.54 -1.09
CA ARG A 68 -3.48 6.00 -0.90
C ARG A 68 -3.38 6.37 0.59
N ALA A 69 -4.14 5.68 1.43
CA ALA A 69 -4.08 5.89 2.88
C ALA A 69 -2.67 5.62 3.42
N TRP A 70 -2.02 4.54 2.96
CA TRP A 70 -0.65 4.21 3.36
C TRP A 70 0.37 5.28 2.94
N LEU A 71 0.30 5.76 1.69
CA LEU A 71 1.15 6.87 1.24
C LEU A 71 0.97 8.09 2.14
N GLN A 72 -0.27 8.46 2.46
CA GLN A 72 -0.58 9.62 3.29
C GLN A 72 0.01 9.48 4.70
N LEU A 73 -0.16 8.32 5.35
CA LEU A 73 0.41 8.05 6.67
C LEU A 73 1.94 8.17 6.71
N HIS A 74 2.60 7.89 5.58
CA HIS A 74 4.04 8.03 5.41
C HIS A 74 4.48 9.35 4.75
N ASN A 75 3.61 10.35 4.60
CA ASN A 75 3.92 11.61 3.92
C ASN A 75 4.52 11.41 2.51
N GLY A 76 4.05 10.38 1.80
CA GLY A 76 4.48 10.01 0.46
C GLY A 76 5.81 9.23 0.40
N ARG A 77 6.40 8.84 1.54
CA ARG A 77 7.70 8.15 1.58
C ARG A 77 7.68 6.86 2.43
N PRO A 78 6.83 5.88 2.09
CA PRO A 78 6.76 4.61 2.83
C PRO A 78 8.00 3.72 2.59
N PRO A 79 8.35 2.87 3.57
CA PRO A 79 9.47 1.94 3.49
C PRO A 79 9.09 0.74 2.60
N PHE A 80 9.56 0.72 1.36
CA PHE A 80 9.25 -0.33 0.37
C PHE A 80 10.34 -1.40 0.22
N GLN A 81 11.48 -1.23 0.89
CA GLN A 81 12.56 -2.21 0.80
C GLN A 81 12.10 -3.59 1.28
N ARG A 82 12.63 -4.62 0.60
CA ARG A 82 12.32 -6.04 0.84
C ARG A 82 10.82 -6.37 0.83
N GLY A 83 10.05 -5.70 -0.02
CA GLY A 83 8.62 -5.96 -0.15
C GLY A 83 7.78 -5.42 1.01
N GLY A 84 8.35 -4.50 1.79
CA GLY A 84 7.64 -3.76 2.84
C GLY A 84 6.36 -3.14 2.28
N PHE A 85 5.22 -3.62 2.75
CA PHE A 85 3.92 -3.05 2.39
C PHE A 85 2.95 -3.25 3.55
N PHE A 86 2.07 -2.28 3.77
CA PHE A 86 1.11 -2.28 4.89
C PHE A 86 0.31 -3.57 4.99
N ALA A 87 -0.12 -4.08 3.85
CA ALA A 87 -1.16 -5.06 3.81
C ALA A 87 -0.98 -6.01 2.63
N LYS A 88 -0.92 -7.31 2.92
CA LYS A 88 -0.96 -8.32 1.86
C LYS A 88 -2.41 -8.73 1.58
N PRO A 89 -2.99 -8.39 0.41
CA PRO A 89 -4.28 -8.92 0.02
C PRO A 89 -4.15 -10.43 -0.28
N LEU A 90 -4.99 -11.24 0.37
CA LEU A 90 -5.08 -12.68 0.22
C LEU A 90 -6.51 -13.04 -0.19
N ARG A 91 -6.67 -13.62 -1.38
CA ARG A 91 -7.98 -14.07 -1.86
C ARG A 91 -8.37 -15.37 -1.16
N ILE A 92 -9.53 -15.39 -0.53
CA ILE A 92 -10.07 -16.57 0.14
C ILE A 92 -10.74 -17.47 -0.92
N SER A 93 -10.31 -18.73 -1.00
CA SER A 93 -10.92 -19.74 -1.88
C SER A 93 -12.21 -20.32 -1.27
N LYS A 94 -13.09 -20.92 -2.09
CA LYS A 94 -14.39 -21.51 -1.69
C LYS A 94 -14.36 -22.41 -0.44
N LYS A 95 -13.21 -23.05 -0.15
CA LYS A 95 -13.07 -24.00 0.97
C LYS A 95 -12.97 -23.31 2.34
N LEU A 96 -12.58 -22.04 2.37
CA LEU A 96 -12.40 -21.22 3.56
C LEU A 96 -13.63 -20.34 3.86
N ASN A 97 -14.65 -20.38 3.01
CA ASN A 97 -15.82 -19.50 3.13
C ASN A 97 -16.65 -19.78 4.38
N GLY A 98 -17.03 -18.69 5.05
CA GLY A 98 -18.16 -18.60 5.96
C GLY A 98 -17.89 -18.87 7.44
N SER A 99 -16.66 -19.19 7.85
CA SER A 99 -16.34 -19.41 9.27
C SER A 99 -15.07 -18.66 9.67
N LEU A 100 -15.21 -17.71 10.59
CA LEU A 100 -14.12 -17.00 11.23
C LEU A 100 -13.10 -17.95 11.88
N ASP A 101 -13.54 -19.05 12.49
CA ASP A 101 -12.67 -20.07 13.11
C ASP A 101 -11.77 -20.79 12.09
N LYS A 102 -12.32 -21.12 10.91
CA LYS A 102 -11.54 -21.72 9.84
C LYS A 102 -10.49 -20.75 9.29
N LEU A 103 -10.87 -19.48 9.14
CA LEU A 103 -9.95 -18.44 8.69
C LEU A 103 -8.84 -18.20 9.72
N SER A 104 -9.19 -18.15 11.00
CA SER A 104 -8.23 -18.02 12.10
C SER A 104 -7.23 -19.19 12.11
N SER A 105 -7.74 -20.42 11.94
CA SER A 105 -6.91 -21.62 11.88
C SER A 105 -5.95 -21.60 10.68
N PHE A 106 -6.47 -21.23 9.50
CA PHE A 106 -5.65 -21.07 8.30
C PHE A 106 -4.59 -19.98 8.44
N HIS A 107 -4.94 -18.84 9.02
CA HIS A 107 -4.01 -17.74 9.24
C HIS A 107 -2.88 -18.15 10.20
N GLY A 108 -3.21 -18.92 11.25
CA GLY A 108 -2.20 -19.50 12.15
C GLY A 108 -1.28 -20.49 11.45
N ASP A 109 -1.81 -21.36 10.58
CA ASP A 109 -1.01 -22.29 9.79
C ASP A 109 -0.11 -21.56 8.78
N LEU A 110 -0.65 -20.55 8.08
CA LEU A 110 0.09 -19.70 7.16
C LEU A 110 1.26 -19.00 7.87
N THR A 111 0.99 -18.38 9.01
CA THR A 111 2.00 -17.70 9.83
C THR A 111 3.11 -18.66 10.24
N ARG A 112 2.76 -19.88 10.70
CA ARG A 112 3.73 -20.91 11.07
C ARG A 112 4.59 -21.34 9.87
N THR A 113 3.95 -21.59 8.72
CA THR A 113 4.63 -21.99 7.49
C THR A 113 5.60 -20.91 7.02
N LEU A 114 5.17 -19.65 6.97
CA LEU A 114 6.03 -18.53 6.57
C LEU A 114 7.19 -18.35 7.52
N SER A 115 6.95 -18.45 8.84
CA SER A 115 8.01 -18.33 9.84
C SER A 115 9.10 -19.39 9.67
N VAL A 116 8.75 -20.62 9.26
CA VAL A 116 9.74 -21.68 8.98
C VAL A 116 10.55 -21.33 7.72
N HIS A 117 9.87 -20.87 6.66
CA HIS A 117 10.51 -20.54 5.40
C HIS A 117 11.40 -19.28 5.46
N LEU A 118 11.32 -18.46 6.51
CA LEU A 118 12.22 -17.31 6.67
C LEU A 118 13.70 -17.71 6.80
N ASP A 119 13.97 -18.92 7.32
CA ASP A 119 15.32 -19.45 7.50
C ASP A 119 15.79 -20.26 6.27
N ASP A 120 14.95 -20.44 5.25
CA ASP A 120 15.31 -21.18 4.03
C ASP A 120 16.39 -20.44 3.24
N LEU A 121 17.44 -21.18 2.88
CA LEU A 121 18.51 -20.66 2.01
C LEU A 121 18.01 -20.59 0.57
N VAL A 122 17.90 -19.37 0.04
CA VAL A 122 17.47 -19.11 -1.32
C VAL A 122 18.56 -18.41 -2.10
N HIS A 123 18.68 -18.75 -3.38
CA HIS A 123 19.53 -18.01 -4.30
C HIS A 123 18.79 -16.77 -4.78
N PHE A 124 19.22 -15.60 -4.33
CA PHE A 124 18.62 -14.35 -4.78
C PHE A 124 19.26 -13.92 -6.11
N GLU A 125 18.45 -13.91 -7.17
CA GLU A 125 18.81 -13.37 -8.47
C GLU A 125 18.09 -12.05 -8.73
N GLN A 126 18.80 -11.09 -9.32
CA GLN A 126 18.17 -9.88 -9.83
C GLN A 126 17.31 -10.27 -11.03
N GLY A 127 15.99 -10.07 -10.92
CA GLY A 127 15.06 -10.29 -12.02
C GLY A 127 15.48 -9.49 -13.25
N ARG A 128 15.48 -10.14 -14.42
CA ARG A 128 15.63 -9.45 -15.71
C ARG A 128 14.30 -8.78 -16.03
N ASP A 129 14.35 -7.53 -16.45
CA ASP A 129 13.24 -6.75 -17.00
C ASP A 129 12.11 -6.41 -16.03
N HIS A 130 12.21 -5.25 -15.35
CA HIS A 130 11.17 -4.23 -15.40
C HIS A 130 11.84 -2.85 -15.32
N SER A 131 11.55 -2.00 -16.32
CA SER A 131 12.52 -1.10 -16.95
C SER A 131 12.42 0.38 -16.57
N THR A 132 11.91 0.75 -15.40
CA THR A 132 11.77 2.18 -15.06
C THR A 132 12.32 2.61 -13.70
N ILE A 133 12.26 1.77 -12.67
CA ILE A 133 12.92 2.02 -11.38
C ILE A 133 13.82 0.83 -11.09
N ALA A 134 15.13 1.06 -11.13
CA ALA A 134 16.13 0.00 -11.15
C ALA A 134 15.88 -1.03 -10.02
N PRO A 135 15.83 -2.34 -10.34
CA PRO A 135 15.78 -3.37 -9.32
C PRO A 135 17.10 -3.31 -8.53
N GLN A 136 16.97 -3.40 -7.22
CA GLN A 136 18.07 -3.50 -6.26
C GLN A 136 19.21 -4.37 -6.82
N PRO A 137 20.49 -3.98 -6.70
CA PRO A 137 21.58 -4.92 -6.86
C PRO A 137 21.54 -5.88 -5.68
N VAL A 138 20.72 -6.93 -5.78
CA VAL A 138 20.85 -8.05 -4.84
C VAL A 138 22.17 -8.70 -5.18
N LYS A 139 23.12 -8.65 -4.24
CA LYS A 139 24.35 -9.43 -4.37
C LYS A 139 23.89 -10.88 -4.50
N SER A 140 24.08 -11.46 -5.68
CA SER A 140 23.83 -12.87 -5.93
C SER A 140 24.53 -13.67 -4.84
N SER A 141 23.73 -14.21 -3.94
CA SER A 141 24.20 -14.89 -2.74
C SER A 141 23.15 -15.88 -2.30
N ILE A 142 23.61 -17.01 -1.77
CA ILE A 142 22.76 -17.99 -1.11
C ILE A 142 22.72 -17.58 0.35
N GLN A 143 21.58 -17.05 0.77
CA GLN A 143 21.35 -16.58 2.14
C GLN A 143 19.90 -16.88 2.52
N SER A 144 19.58 -16.85 3.81
CA SER A 144 18.18 -16.95 4.23
C SER A 144 17.41 -15.67 3.88
N PHE A 145 16.08 -15.76 3.80
CA PHE A 145 15.23 -14.57 3.68
C PHE A 145 15.50 -13.59 4.83
N LYS A 146 15.64 -14.12 6.05
CA LYS A 146 15.94 -13.35 7.25
C LYS A 146 17.28 -12.61 7.17
N ASP A 147 18.34 -13.29 6.71
CA ASP A 147 19.67 -12.68 6.56
C ASP A 147 19.68 -11.58 5.48
N GLN A 148 18.80 -11.69 4.49
CA GLN A 148 18.57 -10.66 3.47
C GLN A 148 17.66 -9.51 3.95
N GLY A 149 17.16 -9.56 5.18
CA GLY A 149 16.32 -8.53 5.78
C GLY A 149 14.82 -8.66 5.46
N TYR A 150 14.37 -9.79 4.88
CA TYR A 150 12.95 -10.11 4.78
C TYR A 150 12.47 -10.59 6.17
N LEU A 151 11.38 -10.00 6.66
CA LEU A 151 10.84 -10.31 7.99
C LEU A 151 9.32 -10.47 7.93
N MET A 152 8.80 -11.36 8.77
CA MET A 152 7.40 -11.37 9.16
C MET A 152 7.25 -10.50 10.40
N ARG A 153 6.45 -9.44 10.31
CA ARG A 153 6.26 -8.48 11.40
C ARG A 153 5.32 -9.06 12.46
N PRO A 154 5.49 -8.74 13.75
CA PRO A 154 4.62 -9.26 14.81
C PRO A 154 3.13 -9.03 14.60
N LEU A 155 2.75 -7.88 14.00
CA LEU A 155 1.34 -7.61 13.72
C LEU A 155 0.74 -8.53 12.65
N PHE A 156 1.57 -9.12 11.78
CA PHE A 156 1.07 -10.04 10.76
C PHE A 156 0.42 -11.27 11.38
N SER A 157 0.94 -11.78 12.50
CA SER A 157 0.39 -12.93 13.21
C SER A 157 -0.72 -12.56 14.18
N ALA A 158 -0.71 -11.33 14.71
CA ALA A 158 -1.59 -10.89 15.78
C ALA A 158 -2.95 -10.34 15.30
N ILE A 159 -2.99 -9.71 14.13
CA ILE A 159 -4.20 -9.08 13.60
C ILE A 159 -4.28 -9.16 12.08
N TYR A 160 -5.49 -9.36 11.57
CA TYR A 160 -5.76 -9.28 10.14
C TYR A 160 -7.10 -8.59 9.85
N MET A 161 -7.23 -8.06 8.64
CA MET A 161 -8.45 -7.44 8.15
C MET A 161 -9.21 -8.40 7.24
N ILE A 162 -10.55 -8.35 7.26
CA ILE A 162 -11.41 -9.12 6.38
C ILE A 162 -12.32 -8.16 5.60
N VAL A 163 -12.36 -8.36 4.29
CA VAL A 163 -13.34 -7.75 3.38
C VAL A 163 -14.35 -8.84 3.00
N ASP A 164 -15.56 -8.71 3.53
CA ASP A 164 -16.69 -9.62 3.36
C ASP A 164 -17.84 -8.99 2.54
N ASP A 165 -18.96 -9.71 2.41
CA ASP A 165 -20.15 -9.26 1.69
C ASP A 165 -20.74 -7.95 2.22
N GLN A 166 -20.75 -7.79 3.55
CA GLN A 166 -21.23 -6.59 4.21
C GLN A 166 -20.28 -5.40 4.06
N SER A 167 -19.03 -5.65 3.69
CA SER A 167 -18.07 -4.58 3.44
C SER A 167 -18.53 -3.66 2.29
N LEU A 168 -19.35 -4.19 1.38
CA LEU A 168 -19.94 -3.47 0.25
C LEU A 168 -21.46 -3.17 0.41
N ALA A 169 -22.05 -3.48 1.56
CA ALA A 169 -23.49 -3.29 1.80
C ALA A 169 -23.83 -1.79 1.81
N GLY A 170 -24.42 -1.30 0.72
CA GLY A 170 -24.67 0.13 0.46
C GLY A 170 -24.29 0.57 -0.97
N TYR A 171 -23.57 -0.28 -1.70
CA TYR A 171 -23.05 -0.02 -3.06
C TYR A 171 -24.09 -0.12 -4.20
N THR A 172 -25.33 -0.58 -3.94
CA THR A 172 -26.30 -0.90 -5.01
C THR A 172 -26.97 0.30 -5.70
N GLN A 173 -26.56 1.54 -5.42
CA GLN A 173 -27.02 2.70 -6.21
C GLN A 173 -25.95 3.14 -7.20
N THR A 174 -26.10 2.69 -8.45
CA THR A 174 -25.46 3.26 -9.63
C THR A 174 -25.92 4.70 -9.82
N HIS A 175 -25.28 5.63 -9.13
CA HIS A 175 -25.51 7.04 -9.41
C HIS A 175 -24.81 7.41 -10.72
N HIS A 176 -25.63 7.71 -11.73
CA HIS A 176 -25.18 8.37 -12.95
C HIS A 176 -24.59 9.73 -12.58
N VAL A 177 -23.26 9.86 -12.66
CA VAL A 177 -22.61 11.18 -12.66
C VAL A 177 -22.99 11.85 -13.99
N PRO A 178 -23.71 12.99 -13.99
CA PRO A 178 -24.07 13.68 -15.22
C PRO A 178 -22.78 14.10 -15.92
N ALA A 179 -22.62 13.73 -17.20
CA ALA A 179 -21.51 14.23 -18.00
C ALA A 179 -21.70 15.74 -18.19
N ARG A 180 -20.95 16.55 -17.44
CA ARG A 180 -20.78 17.97 -17.73
C ARG A 180 -19.62 18.13 -18.70
N GLU A 181 -19.80 18.95 -19.73
CA GLU A 181 -18.89 19.08 -20.87
C GLU A 181 -17.53 19.73 -20.55
N ASN A 182 -17.24 20.15 -19.30
CA ASN A 182 -16.02 20.89 -18.96
C ASN A 182 -15.45 20.59 -17.55
N GLU A 183 -15.86 19.52 -16.89
CA GLU A 183 -15.26 19.07 -15.62
C GLU A 183 -14.56 17.73 -15.85
N ASP A 184 -13.36 17.54 -15.28
CA ASP A 184 -12.57 16.32 -15.42
C ASP A 184 -13.37 15.11 -14.90
N TRP A 185 -14.00 14.42 -15.84
CA TRP A 185 -14.95 13.35 -15.59
C TRP A 185 -14.30 12.15 -14.90
N MET A 186 -12.98 11.96 -15.06
CA MET A 186 -12.25 10.90 -14.37
C MET A 186 -11.99 11.27 -12.91
N ALA A 187 -11.56 12.51 -12.64
CA ALA A 187 -11.35 13.03 -11.28
C ALA A 187 -12.64 13.00 -10.44
N LEU A 188 -13.77 13.43 -11.02
CA LEU A 188 -15.09 13.33 -10.38
C LEU A 188 -15.45 11.88 -10.07
N ARG A 189 -15.18 10.95 -10.99
CA ARG A 189 -15.51 9.52 -10.82
C ARG A 189 -14.64 8.85 -9.77
N SER A 190 -13.38 9.22 -9.64
CA SER A 190 -12.45 8.69 -8.64
C SER A 190 -12.69 9.28 -7.26
N GLN A 191 -12.86 10.61 -7.12
CA GLN A 191 -13.25 11.21 -5.85
C GLN A 191 -14.59 10.67 -5.35
N PHE A 192 -15.57 10.55 -6.25
CA PHE A 192 -16.85 9.93 -5.93
C PHE A 192 -16.66 8.49 -5.45
N ARG A 193 -15.79 7.71 -6.10
CA ARG A 193 -15.51 6.32 -5.69
C ARG A 193 -14.64 6.20 -4.44
N ALA A 194 -13.71 7.12 -4.18
CA ALA A 194 -12.93 7.16 -2.95
C ALA A 194 -13.81 7.54 -1.75
N ASN A 195 -14.74 8.49 -1.95
CA ASN A 195 -15.78 8.82 -1.00
C ASN A 195 -16.78 7.67 -0.79
N GLN A 196 -16.94 6.79 -1.79
CA GLN A 196 -17.70 5.55 -1.62
C GLN A 196 -16.93 4.50 -0.80
N VAL A 197 -15.63 4.32 -1.08
CA VAL A 197 -14.82 3.33 -0.36
C VAL A 197 -14.60 3.70 1.09
N SER A 198 -14.49 5.00 1.42
CA SER A 198 -14.40 5.46 2.82
C SER A 198 -15.64 5.11 3.66
N GLY A 199 -16.78 4.86 3.00
CA GLY A 199 -18.01 4.35 3.61
C GLY A 199 -18.07 2.84 3.78
N HIS A 200 -17.16 2.08 3.15
CA HIS A 200 -17.10 0.63 3.32
C HIS A 200 -16.69 0.27 4.74
N THR A 201 -17.27 -0.83 5.20
CA THR A 201 -16.90 -1.43 6.48
C THR A 201 -15.96 -2.60 6.24
N VAL A 202 -15.20 -2.97 7.25
CA VAL A 202 -14.33 -4.15 7.26
C VAL A 202 -14.38 -4.79 8.64
N LEU A 203 -13.99 -6.05 8.73
CA LEU A 203 -13.75 -6.70 10.02
C LEU A 203 -12.26 -6.62 10.35
N LEU A 204 -11.96 -6.25 11.59
CA LEU A 204 -10.67 -6.51 12.20
C LEU A 204 -10.78 -7.74 13.08
N TYR A 205 -9.85 -8.67 12.93
CA TYR A 205 -9.80 -9.92 13.70
C TYR A 205 -8.51 -9.97 14.51
N ARG A 206 -8.59 -10.06 15.83
CA ARG A 206 -7.44 -10.34 16.70
C ARG A 206 -7.27 -11.85 16.89
N THR A 207 -6.06 -12.35 16.69
CA THR A 207 -5.77 -13.80 16.73
C THR A 207 -5.47 -14.28 18.15
N GLY A 208 -5.02 -13.38 19.02
CA GLY A 208 -4.48 -13.68 20.35
C GLY A 208 -3.00 -14.06 20.34
N ASP A 209 -2.32 -14.08 19.18
CA ASP A 209 -0.87 -14.25 19.08
C ASP A 209 -0.13 -12.94 19.33
N ASP A 210 -0.17 -12.48 20.58
CA ASP A 210 0.38 -11.20 21.01
C ASP A 210 1.80 -11.33 21.62
N ALA A 211 2.41 -12.51 21.54
CA ALA A 211 3.64 -12.85 22.28
C ALA A 211 4.86 -11.96 21.93
N HIS A 212 4.84 -11.37 20.74
CA HIS A 212 5.91 -10.52 20.21
C HIS A 212 5.53 -9.04 20.08
N LEU A 213 4.38 -8.66 20.64
CA LEU A 213 3.91 -7.27 20.68
C LEU A 213 4.33 -6.56 21.98
N SER A 214 4.33 -5.24 21.94
CA SER A 214 4.53 -4.37 23.10
C SER A 214 3.41 -4.52 24.14
N SER A 215 2.19 -4.77 23.67
CA SER A 215 1.01 -5.04 24.49
C SER A 215 -0.02 -5.86 23.71
N PRO A 216 -0.89 -6.62 24.40
CA PRO A 216 -1.99 -7.35 23.76
C PRO A 216 -2.91 -6.44 22.95
N ILE A 217 -3.44 -6.94 21.83
CA ILE A 217 -4.35 -6.16 20.98
C ILE A 217 -5.74 -6.10 21.64
N THR A 218 -6.23 -4.88 21.81
CA THR A 218 -7.57 -4.58 22.31
C THR A 218 -8.34 -3.68 21.35
N PHE A 219 -9.61 -4.01 21.11
CA PHE A 219 -10.52 -3.17 20.34
C PHE A 219 -11.26 -2.14 21.18
N LEU A 220 -11.04 -2.10 22.51
CA LEU A 220 -11.72 -1.17 23.41
C LEU A 220 -11.67 0.30 22.94
N PRO A 221 -10.54 0.84 22.42
CA PRO A 221 -10.50 2.21 21.90
C PRO A 221 -11.51 2.48 20.76
N LEU A 222 -11.82 1.48 19.94
CA LEU A 222 -12.81 1.59 18.86
C LEU A 222 -14.25 1.62 19.41
N PHE A 223 -14.51 0.90 20.50
CA PHE A 223 -15.81 0.94 21.19
C PHE A 223 -16.01 2.25 21.95
N ASP A 224 -15.01 2.69 22.70
CA ASP A 224 -15.05 3.93 23.49
C ASP A 224 -15.25 5.17 22.60
N ALA A 225 -14.66 5.16 21.40
CA ALA A 225 -14.83 6.21 20.40
C ALA A 225 -16.15 6.12 19.61
N GLY A 226 -16.97 5.08 19.82
CA GLY A 226 -18.21 4.85 19.07
C GLY A 226 -18.00 4.52 17.59
N LEU A 227 -16.82 3.99 17.23
CA LEU A 227 -16.46 3.61 15.87
C LEU A 227 -16.83 2.15 15.54
N ALA A 228 -16.98 1.31 16.57
CA ALA A 228 -17.40 -0.08 16.43
C ALA A 228 -18.85 -0.18 15.94
N LEU A 229 -19.04 -0.98 14.90
CA LEU A 229 -20.31 -1.32 14.28
C LEU A 229 -20.68 -2.77 14.59
N ASN A 230 -21.95 -3.12 14.43
CA ASN A 230 -22.40 -4.51 14.60
C ASN A 230 -21.75 -5.41 13.55
N VAL A 231 -21.12 -6.51 13.98
CA VAL A 231 -20.48 -7.50 13.11
C VAL A 231 -21.51 -8.16 12.18
N ASN A 232 -22.74 -8.38 12.67
CA ASN A 232 -23.89 -8.98 11.97
C ASN A 232 -23.55 -10.29 11.24
N ARG A 233 -22.87 -11.23 11.90
CA ARG A 233 -22.57 -12.54 11.31
C ARG A 233 -23.13 -13.67 12.15
N GLU A 234 -23.63 -14.70 11.49
CA GLU A 234 -24.19 -15.88 12.16
C GLU A 234 -23.11 -16.73 12.86
N ASP A 235 -21.87 -16.69 12.35
CA ASP A 235 -20.71 -17.40 12.89
C ASP A 235 -19.95 -16.63 13.97
N TYR A 236 -20.52 -15.53 14.48
CA TYR A 236 -19.92 -14.69 15.53
C TYR A 236 -20.91 -14.43 16.66
N GLN A 237 -20.40 -14.39 17.88
CA GLN A 237 -21.13 -13.97 19.08
C GLN A 237 -20.26 -12.98 19.85
N ASP A 238 -20.87 -11.92 20.36
CA ASP A 238 -20.16 -10.93 21.17
C ASP A 238 -19.65 -11.58 22.47
N GLU A 239 -18.35 -11.45 22.71
CA GLU A 239 -17.67 -11.85 23.96
C GLU A 239 -17.33 -10.59 24.78
N GLU A 240 -17.07 -10.76 26.08
CA GLU A 240 -16.67 -9.65 26.98
C GLU A 240 -15.42 -8.92 26.46
N GLU A 241 -14.47 -9.66 25.89
CA GLU A 241 -13.41 -9.10 25.07
C GLU A 241 -13.56 -9.55 23.60
N PRO A 242 -14.07 -8.69 22.71
CA PRO A 242 -14.39 -9.08 21.34
C PRO A 242 -13.14 -9.49 20.55
N LYS A 243 -13.19 -10.66 19.90
CA LYS A 243 -12.17 -11.11 18.95
C LYS A 243 -12.28 -10.46 17.58
N VAL A 244 -13.46 -9.93 17.27
CA VAL A 244 -13.77 -9.32 15.98
C VAL A 244 -14.49 -8.01 16.21
N VAL A 245 -14.15 -6.99 15.44
CA VAL A 245 -14.89 -5.74 15.42
C VAL A 245 -15.14 -5.32 13.98
N ARG A 246 -16.36 -4.84 13.68
CA ARG A 246 -16.64 -4.19 12.40
C ARG A 246 -16.44 -2.69 12.56
N VAL A 247 -15.73 -2.07 11.62
CA VAL A 247 -15.49 -0.62 11.61
C VAL A 247 -15.48 -0.12 10.17
N LYS A 248 -15.46 1.20 9.94
CA LYS A 248 -15.16 1.71 8.60
C LYS A 248 -13.71 1.43 8.24
N ILE A 249 -13.44 1.28 6.94
CA ILE A 249 -12.09 0.98 6.45
C ILE A 249 -11.06 2.02 6.91
N ASN A 250 -11.43 3.30 7.00
CA ASN A 250 -10.55 4.36 7.52
C ASN A 250 -10.17 4.15 8.97
N ASP A 251 -11.15 3.85 9.82
CA ASP A 251 -10.94 3.65 11.24
C ASP A 251 -10.05 2.42 11.46
N ALA A 252 -10.24 1.36 10.65
CA ALA A 252 -9.36 0.20 10.65
C ALA A 252 -7.91 0.55 10.28
N ILE A 253 -7.70 1.31 9.21
CA ILE A 253 -6.36 1.71 8.76
C ILE A 253 -5.64 2.52 9.84
N LEU A 254 -6.32 3.51 10.44
CA LEU A 254 -5.74 4.34 11.50
C LEU A 254 -5.43 3.52 12.75
N PHE A 255 -6.33 2.61 13.14
CA PHE A 255 -6.10 1.71 14.27
C PHE A 255 -4.86 0.84 14.07
N ILE A 256 -4.72 0.19 12.90
CA ILE A 256 -3.54 -0.63 12.59
C ILE A 256 -2.27 0.23 12.53
N TRP A 257 -2.37 1.46 12.00
CA TRP A 257 -1.25 2.39 11.98
C TRP A 257 -0.75 2.75 13.38
N ASP A 258 -1.66 3.04 14.31
CA ASP A 258 -1.30 3.36 15.69
C ASP A 258 -0.62 2.16 16.38
N LEU A 259 -1.09 0.94 16.11
CA LEU A 259 -0.41 -0.29 16.55
C LEU A 259 1.00 -0.38 15.96
N LEU A 260 1.16 -0.17 14.65
CA LEU A 260 2.46 -0.22 13.97
C LEU A 260 3.45 0.78 14.56
N ILE A 261 3.03 2.02 14.78
CA ILE A 261 3.87 3.06 15.38
C ILE A 261 4.26 2.70 16.81
N THR A 262 3.34 2.13 17.58
CA THR A 262 3.62 1.67 18.95
C THR A 262 4.67 0.57 18.95
N GLU A 263 4.53 -0.44 18.08
CA GLU A 263 5.48 -1.55 17.96
C GLU A 263 6.86 -1.12 17.47
N LEU A 264 6.91 -0.21 16.50
CA LEU A 264 8.16 0.40 16.03
C LEU A 264 8.87 1.12 17.19
N ASN A 265 8.16 1.92 17.97
CA ASN A 265 8.74 2.66 19.09
C ASN A 265 9.22 1.75 20.23
N TYR A 266 8.57 0.61 20.46
CA TYR A 266 8.90 -0.33 21.53
C TYR A 266 10.16 -1.15 21.22
N ASN A 267 10.29 -1.67 20.00
CA ASN A 267 11.36 -2.62 19.67
C ASN A 267 12.57 -1.92 19.02
N LYS A 268 13.56 -1.55 19.85
CA LYS A 268 14.79 -0.87 19.39
C LYS A 268 15.54 -1.60 18.27
N GLY A 269 15.54 -2.93 18.25
CA GLY A 269 16.17 -3.73 17.19
C GLY A 269 15.45 -3.60 15.84
N ASN A 270 14.12 -3.48 15.86
CA ASN A 270 13.33 -3.20 14.65
C ASN A 270 13.55 -1.77 14.15
N ASN A 271 13.89 -0.82 15.02
CA ASN A 271 14.19 0.55 14.60
C ASN A 271 15.49 0.66 13.81
N GLU A 272 16.56 -0.02 14.22
CA GLU A 272 17.83 0.00 13.47
C GLU A 272 17.67 -0.59 12.07
N LEU A 273 17.00 -1.74 11.96
CA LEU A 273 16.73 -2.35 10.65
C LEU A 273 15.82 -1.48 9.80
N THR A 274 14.73 -0.95 10.36
CA THR A 274 13.80 -0.08 9.62
C THR A 274 14.48 1.19 9.14
N GLU A 275 15.37 1.76 9.95
CA GLU A 275 16.18 2.92 9.55
C GLU A 275 17.20 2.56 8.47
N ASN A 276 17.88 1.41 8.57
CA ASN A 276 18.78 0.93 7.51
C ASN A 276 18.03 0.74 6.18
N LEU A 277 16.84 0.15 6.21
CA LEU A 277 15.99 -0.02 5.02
C LEU A 277 15.54 1.32 4.43
N ARG A 278 15.22 2.31 5.28
CA ARG A 278 14.90 3.69 4.81
C ARG A 278 16.11 4.34 4.16
N GLN A 279 17.28 4.25 4.76
CA GLN A 279 18.53 4.80 4.21
C GLN A 279 18.89 4.13 2.88
N GLU A 280 18.75 2.82 2.79
CA GLU A 280 18.94 2.06 1.54
C GLU A 280 17.97 2.55 0.45
N GLN A 281 16.69 2.72 0.78
CA GLN A 281 15.70 3.26 -0.16
C GLN A 281 16.03 4.67 -0.62
N ASP A 282 16.49 5.52 0.30
CA ASP A 282 16.87 6.89 -0.01
C ASP A 282 18.08 6.94 -0.94
N ILE A 283 19.08 6.06 -0.74
CA ILE A 283 20.21 5.91 -1.66
C ILE A 283 19.72 5.55 -3.06
N TYR A 284 18.81 4.59 -3.19
CA TYR A 284 18.26 4.21 -4.50
C TYR A 284 17.41 5.30 -5.13
N CYS A 285 16.60 5.99 -4.33
CA CYS A 285 15.81 7.12 -4.78
C CYS A 285 16.74 8.21 -5.35
N GLN A 286 17.80 8.59 -4.63
CA GLN A 286 18.75 9.60 -5.13
C GLN A 286 19.46 9.14 -6.40
N ALA A 287 19.89 7.87 -6.47
CA ALA A 287 20.54 7.33 -7.66
C ALA A 287 19.61 7.39 -8.89
N TRP A 288 18.33 7.04 -8.70
CA TRP A 288 17.32 7.13 -9.76
C TRP A 288 17.05 8.57 -10.18
N VAL A 289 16.85 9.49 -9.23
CA VAL A 289 16.64 10.92 -9.49
C VAL A 289 17.80 11.50 -10.29
N ASN A 290 19.04 11.19 -9.90
CA ASN A 290 20.23 11.65 -10.61
C ASN A 290 20.26 11.13 -12.05
N LYS A 291 19.97 9.84 -12.26
CA LYS A 291 19.90 9.25 -13.60
C LYS A 291 18.85 9.92 -14.50
N VAL A 292 17.67 10.23 -13.96
CA VAL A 292 16.61 10.94 -14.71
C VAL A 292 17.05 12.35 -15.07
N ILE A 293 17.72 13.06 -14.15
CA ILE A 293 18.23 14.41 -14.39
C ILE A 293 19.37 14.41 -15.42
N GLU A 294 20.34 13.50 -15.30
CA GLU A 294 21.43 13.33 -16.26
C GLU A 294 20.87 13.09 -17.67
N HIS A 295 19.91 12.18 -17.80
CA HIS A 295 19.27 11.95 -19.09
C HIS A 295 18.50 13.18 -19.60
N ALA A 296 17.77 13.88 -18.73
CA ALA A 296 17.08 15.12 -19.09
C ALA A 296 18.03 16.26 -19.51
N GLN A 297 19.28 16.26 -19.02
CA GLN A 297 20.32 17.19 -19.48
C GLN A 297 20.80 16.86 -20.89
N GLU A 298 20.85 15.57 -21.25
CA GLU A 298 21.26 15.10 -22.57
C GLU A 298 20.18 15.33 -23.64
N VAL A 299 18.93 14.95 -23.35
CA VAL A 299 17.86 14.90 -24.36
C VAL A 299 16.79 15.99 -24.21
N GLY A 300 16.90 16.83 -23.18
CA GLY A 300 15.91 17.86 -22.86
C GLY A 300 14.83 17.37 -21.90
N ILE A 301 14.33 18.29 -21.10
CA ILE A 301 13.54 17.99 -19.90
C ILE A 301 12.08 17.55 -20.18
N ASP A 302 11.54 17.88 -21.35
CA ASP A 302 10.22 17.39 -21.80
C ASP A 302 10.28 16.09 -22.60
N THR A 303 11.48 15.55 -22.87
CA THR A 303 11.66 14.36 -23.71
C THR A 303 11.51 13.06 -22.93
N ASN A 304 11.82 13.07 -21.63
CA ASN A 304 11.61 11.93 -20.74
C ASN A 304 10.30 12.11 -19.95
N GLY A 305 9.46 11.06 -19.91
CA GLY A 305 8.14 11.11 -19.28
C GLY A 305 8.16 11.52 -17.80
N TYR A 306 9.17 11.06 -17.05
CA TYR A 306 9.29 11.40 -15.62
C TYR A 306 9.75 12.83 -15.40
N SER A 307 10.71 13.34 -16.18
CA SER A 307 11.13 14.74 -16.06
C SER A 307 10.04 15.70 -16.55
N TRP A 308 9.32 15.33 -17.61
CA TRP A 308 8.16 16.06 -18.13
C TRP A 308 7.06 16.22 -17.07
N GLN A 309 6.76 15.14 -16.35
CA GLN A 309 5.75 15.12 -15.29
C GLN A 309 6.20 15.92 -14.06
N ALA A 310 7.45 15.72 -13.64
CA ALA A 310 8.01 16.37 -12.46
C ALA A 310 8.05 17.90 -12.57
N ILE A 311 8.41 18.46 -13.74
CA ILE A 311 8.36 19.91 -13.96
C ILE A 311 6.96 20.46 -13.80
N ARG A 312 5.97 19.80 -14.41
CA ARG A 312 4.59 20.30 -14.40
C ARG A 312 4.01 20.26 -12.99
N ARG A 313 4.25 19.18 -12.25
CA ARG A 313 3.90 19.07 -10.83
C ARG A 313 4.60 20.16 -9.99
N ALA A 314 5.87 20.44 -10.26
CA ALA A 314 6.63 21.48 -9.56
C ALA A 314 6.10 22.89 -9.85
N LEU A 315 5.85 23.21 -11.12
CA LEU A 315 5.27 24.49 -11.55
C LEU A 315 3.90 24.74 -10.91
N ALA A 316 3.02 23.73 -10.96
CA ALA A 316 1.70 23.83 -10.36
C ALA A 316 1.79 24.11 -8.86
N ARG A 317 2.61 23.35 -8.11
CA ARG A 317 2.81 23.60 -6.67
C ARG A 317 3.38 24.98 -6.38
N MET A 318 4.31 25.47 -7.17
CA MET A 318 4.87 26.82 -7.01
C MET A 318 3.82 27.92 -7.21
N ASN A 319 2.84 27.66 -8.07
CA ASN A 319 1.72 28.56 -8.34
C ASN A 319 0.53 28.36 -7.39
N SER A 320 0.62 27.44 -6.43
CA SER A 320 -0.53 26.98 -5.63
C SER A 320 -1.69 26.45 -6.49
N GLU A 321 -1.36 25.95 -7.68
CA GLU A 321 -2.26 25.30 -8.62
C GLU A 321 -2.23 23.79 -8.40
N ALA A 322 -3.36 23.14 -8.70
CA ALA A 322 -3.39 21.70 -8.90
C ALA A 322 -2.95 21.40 -10.34
N PHE A 323 -2.03 20.45 -10.52
CA PHE A 323 -1.75 19.86 -11.82
C PHE A 323 -2.84 18.82 -12.11
N ASP A 324 -3.85 19.26 -12.86
CA ASP A 324 -5.24 18.80 -12.77
C ASP A 324 -5.54 17.35 -13.19
N GLU A 325 -4.66 16.65 -13.91
CA GLU A 325 -4.84 15.21 -14.15
C GLU A 325 -4.13 14.40 -13.05
N ASP A 326 -2.83 14.62 -12.81
CA ASP A 326 -1.99 13.72 -12.01
C ASP A 326 -1.84 14.07 -10.50
N GLN A 327 -2.41 15.16 -10.03
CA GLN A 327 -2.41 15.53 -8.60
C GLN A 327 -3.75 15.23 -7.90
N ILE A 328 -4.82 15.04 -8.68
CA ILE A 328 -6.10 14.51 -8.19
C ILE A 328 -6.19 13.02 -8.49
N ASP A 329 -5.82 12.61 -9.71
CA ASP A 329 -5.59 11.21 -10.09
C ASP A 329 -4.29 11.02 -10.89
N PRO A 330 -3.12 10.85 -10.24
CA PRO A 330 -1.92 10.38 -10.95
C PRO A 330 -2.25 9.32 -12.01
N TYR A 331 -1.66 9.36 -13.20
CA TYR A 331 -1.90 8.42 -14.31
C TYR A 331 -1.85 6.92 -13.91
N TRP A 332 -1.25 6.61 -12.76
CA TRP A 332 -1.29 5.30 -12.13
C TRP A 332 -2.60 4.88 -11.44
N GLU A 333 -3.51 5.83 -11.25
CA GLU A 333 -4.88 5.66 -10.74
C GLU A 333 -5.82 5.20 -11.87
N THR A 334 -5.51 5.52 -13.13
CA THR A 334 -6.20 5.07 -14.35
C THR A 334 -5.55 3.84 -15.01
N MET A 335 -4.28 3.55 -14.75
CA MET A 335 -3.60 2.34 -15.25
C MET A 335 -3.73 1.13 -14.31
N ILE A 336 -4.92 0.53 -14.21
CA ILE A 336 -5.09 -0.94 -14.29
C ILE A 336 -6.43 -1.22 -14.97
N TRP A 337 -6.35 -1.62 -16.24
CA TRP A 337 -7.32 -2.55 -16.80
C TRP A 337 -6.77 -3.94 -16.57
N TRP A 338 -7.35 -4.68 -15.63
CA TRP A 338 -7.18 -6.13 -15.58
C TRP A 338 -7.85 -6.67 -16.83
N LYS A 339 -7.07 -6.97 -17.86
CA LYS A 339 -7.54 -7.85 -18.92
C LYS A 339 -7.24 -9.26 -18.43
N CYS A 340 -8.26 -9.96 -17.93
CA CYS A 340 -8.22 -11.42 -17.86
C CYS A 340 -8.07 -11.90 -19.30
N VAL A 341 -6.84 -12.20 -19.70
CA VAL A 341 -6.59 -13.01 -20.89
C VAL A 341 -6.66 -14.45 -20.38
N GLY A 342 -7.70 -15.15 -20.82
CA GLY A 342 -7.97 -16.53 -20.43
C GLY A 342 -6.94 -17.52 -20.94
#